data_AF-A0A6B3GKS4-F1
#
_entry.id   AF-A0A6B3GKS4-F1
#
_cell.length_a   1.000
_cell.length_b   1.000
_cell.length_c   1.000
_cell.angle_alpha   90.00
_cell.angle_beta   90.00
_cell.angle_gamma   90.00
#
_symmetry.space_group_name_H-M   'P 1'
#
loop_
_entity.id
_entity.type
_entity.pdbx_description
1 polymer ?
#
loop_
_entity_poly.entity_id
_entity_poly.type
_entity_poly.pdbx_seq_one_letter_code
_entity_poly.pdbx_strand_id
1 'polypeptide(L)'
;KVAVERALMYGEVVCTERRGWKRIYDLAERAIPDTVLHDELSDAECRRRLVALAGKSLGVGTRSDIADYHRLKGEEFDAVVADSGLVPVVVEGWTKPAWADPEALAKEPRGRHRTT
;
A
#
# COMPACT_ATOMS: atom_id res chain seq x y z
N LYS A 1 4.13 11.57 -26.18
CA LYS A 1 3.46 11.76 -24.87
C LYS A 1 2.93 10.44 -24.29
N VAL A 2 2.08 9.68 -24.99
CA VAL A 2 1.52 8.42 -24.46
C VAL A 2 2.60 7.36 -24.16
N ALA A 3 3.59 7.21 -25.04
CA ALA A 3 4.66 6.22 -24.87
C ALA A 3 5.45 6.41 -23.54
N VAL A 4 5.84 7.63 -23.20
CA VAL A 4 6.62 7.89 -21.97
C VAL A 4 5.78 7.74 -20.71
N GLU A 5 4.49 8.10 -20.74
CA GLU A 5 3.60 7.88 -19.59
C GLU A 5 3.33 6.38 -19.37
N ARG A 6 3.26 5.59 -20.44
CA ARG A 6 3.21 4.12 -20.34
C ARG A 6 4.51 3.58 -19.74
N ALA A 7 5.67 4.00 -20.26
CA ALA A 7 6.97 3.58 -19.75
C ALA A 7 7.12 3.91 -18.25
N LEU A 8 6.60 5.07 -17.82
CA LEU A 8 6.56 5.45 -16.40
C LEU A 8 5.66 4.51 -15.58
N MET A 9 4.48 4.14 -16.09
CA MET A 9 3.57 3.21 -15.37
C MET A 9 4.19 1.83 -15.14
N TYR A 10 4.99 1.33 -16.08
CA TYR A 10 5.67 0.03 -15.96
C TYR A 10 7.05 0.12 -15.29
N GLY A 11 7.47 1.30 -14.85
CA GLY A 11 8.76 1.49 -14.20
C GLY A 11 9.97 1.41 -15.14
N GLU A 12 9.76 1.46 -16.48
CA GLU A 12 10.85 1.48 -17.47
C GLU A 12 11.63 2.83 -17.40
N VAL A 13 10.92 3.91 -17.06
CA VAL A 13 11.49 5.25 -16.83
C VAL A 13 10.98 5.85 -15.53
N VAL A 14 11.74 6.78 -14.96
CA VAL A 14 11.36 7.53 -13.77
C VAL A 14 11.59 9.03 -13.94
N CYS A 15 10.82 9.84 -13.22
CA CYS A 15 10.99 11.29 -13.22
C CYS A 15 12.17 11.66 -12.32
N THR A 16 13.27 12.13 -12.91
CA THR A 16 14.49 12.50 -12.17
C THR A 16 14.52 13.97 -11.78
N GLU A 17 13.85 14.84 -12.54
CA GLU A 17 13.82 16.29 -12.30
C GLU A 17 12.51 16.90 -12.81
N ARG A 18 12.13 18.06 -12.26
CA ARG A 18 11.09 18.93 -12.82
C ARG A 18 11.67 20.30 -13.18
N ARG A 19 11.52 20.69 -14.45
CA ARG A 19 11.89 22.03 -14.96
C ARG A 19 10.63 22.83 -15.26
N GLY A 20 10.23 23.64 -14.27
CA GLY A 20 8.92 24.27 -14.26
C GLY A 20 7.81 23.22 -14.29
N TRP A 21 6.97 23.25 -15.32
CA TRP A 21 5.89 22.25 -15.49
C TRP A 21 6.34 20.95 -16.18
N LYS A 22 7.52 20.92 -16.80
CA LYS A 22 8.01 19.76 -17.57
C LYS A 22 8.66 18.75 -16.63
N ARG A 23 8.31 17.47 -16.79
CA ARG A 23 9.02 16.33 -16.17
C ARG A 23 10.19 15.92 -17.08
N ILE A 24 11.35 15.71 -16.49
CA ILE A 24 12.51 15.10 -17.14
C ILE A 24 12.56 13.65 -16.69
N TYR A 25 12.61 12.74 -17.66
CA TYR A 25 12.61 11.31 -17.43
C TYR A 25 13.97 10.71 -17.80
N ASP A 26 14.39 9.68 -17.08
CA ASP A 26 15.53 8.82 -17.42
C ASP A 26 15.13 7.35 -17.21
N LEU A 27 15.93 6.42 -17.73
CA LEU A 27 15.75 4.99 -17.50
C LEU A 27 15.88 4.68 -16.01
N ALA A 28 15.00 3.80 -15.50
CA ALA A 28 15.04 3.42 -14.09
C ALA A 28 16.41 2.84 -13.68
N GLU A 29 17.00 1.98 -14.51
CA GLU A 29 18.33 1.37 -14.31
C GLU A 29 19.49 2.36 -14.21
N ARG A 30 19.33 3.58 -14.72
CA ARG A 30 20.37 4.63 -14.62
C ARG A 30 20.17 5.53 -13.41
N ALA A 31 18.93 5.67 -12.96
CA ALA A 31 18.53 6.65 -11.96
C ALA A 31 18.33 6.05 -10.57
N ILE A 32 18.01 4.77 -10.47
CA ILE A 32 17.74 4.07 -9.22
C ILE A 32 18.90 3.11 -8.93
N PRO A 33 19.49 3.14 -7.71
CA PRO A 33 20.54 2.19 -7.33
C PRO A 33 20.08 0.73 -7.43
N ASP A 34 20.95 -0.15 -7.94
CA ASP A 34 20.67 -1.59 -8.09
C ASP A 34 20.20 -2.26 -6.79
N THR A 35 20.71 -1.80 -5.64
CA THR A 35 20.32 -2.30 -4.32
C THR A 35 18.85 -2.06 -3.97
N VAL A 36 18.12 -1.26 -4.74
CA VAL A 36 16.68 -1.04 -4.62
C VAL A 36 15.93 -1.19 -5.96
N LEU A 37 16.63 -1.53 -7.05
CA LEU A 37 16.07 -1.84 -8.37
C LEU A 37 16.33 -3.31 -8.75
N HIS A 38 15.83 -4.24 -7.93
CA HIS A 38 16.10 -5.67 -8.12
C HIS A 38 14.87 -6.56 -7.87
N ASP A 39 13.78 -5.99 -7.35
CA ASP A 39 12.59 -6.73 -6.99
C ASP A 39 11.74 -7.06 -8.23
N GLU A 40 11.76 -8.33 -8.66
CA GLU A 40 10.78 -8.89 -9.60
C GLU A 40 9.69 -9.63 -8.82
N LEU A 41 8.70 -8.88 -8.36
CA LEU A 41 7.59 -9.42 -7.58
C LEU A 41 6.42 -9.81 -8.48
N SER A 42 5.77 -10.93 -8.16
CA SER A 42 4.47 -11.25 -8.75
C SER A 42 3.41 -10.24 -8.29
N ASP A 43 2.37 -10.06 -9.11
CA ASP A 43 1.22 -9.23 -8.75
C ASP A 43 0.59 -9.61 -7.39
N ALA A 44 0.54 -10.91 -7.07
CA ALA A 44 0.01 -11.39 -5.81
C ALA A 44 0.87 -10.94 -4.62
N GLU A 45 2.19 -11.03 -4.76
CA GLU A 45 3.15 -10.57 -3.75
C GLU A 45 3.10 -9.05 -3.57
N CYS A 46 3.02 -8.29 -4.69
CA CYS A 46 2.80 -6.85 -4.66
C CYS A 46 1.52 -6.48 -3.88
N ARG A 47 0.39 -7.10 -4.21
CA ARG A 47 -0.88 -6.86 -3.51
C ARG A 47 -0.80 -7.23 -2.03
N ARG A 48 -0.21 -8.38 -1.69
CA ARG A 48 -0.03 -8.83 -0.31
C ARG A 48 0.75 -7.79 0.52
N ARG A 49 1.86 -7.28 -0.03
CA ARG A 49 2.66 -6.22 0.60
C ARG A 49 1.88 -4.91 0.73
N LEU A 50 1.12 -4.49 -0.30
CA LEU A 50 0.29 -3.29 -0.24
C LEU A 50 -0.81 -3.41 0.82
N VAL A 51 -1.48 -4.56 0.92
CA VAL A 51 -2.49 -4.80 1.96
C VAL A 51 -1.86 -4.72 3.36
N ALA A 52 -0.69 -5.35 3.56
CA ALA A 52 0.04 -5.27 4.83
C ALA A 52 0.43 -3.81 5.18
N LEU A 53 0.97 -3.05 4.21
CA LEU A 53 1.35 -1.65 4.40
C LEU A 53 0.15 -0.74 4.72
N ALA A 54 -0.99 -0.96 4.07
CA ALA A 54 -2.23 -0.26 4.35
C ALA A 54 -2.71 -0.56 5.79
N GLY A 55 -2.73 -1.83 6.20
CA GLY A 55 -3.07 -2.21 7.57
C GLY A 55 -2.13 -1.61 8.61
N LYS A 56 -0.82 -1.60 8.37
CA LYS A 56 0.16 -0.95 9.24
C LYS A 56 -0.05 0.56 9.37
N SER A 57 -0.40 1.22 8.27
CA SER A 57 -0.64 2.67 8.24
C SER A 57 -1.93 3.07 8.93
N LEU A 58 -2.98 2.26 8.78
CA LEU A 58 -4.30 2.50 9.37
C LEU A 58 -4.38 2.02 10.83
N GLY A 59 -3.57 1.03 11.22
CA GLY A 59 -3.65 0.31 12.49
C GLY A 59 -4.80 -0.69 12.54
N VAL A 60 -6.03 -0.21 12.31
CA VAL A 60 -7.26 -1.00 12.18
C VAL A 60 -8.10 -0.44 11.02
N GLY A 61 -8.67 -1.33 10.21
CA GLY A 61 -9.55 -0.91 9.11
C GLY A 61 -10.47 -2.02 8.63
N THR A 62 -11.60 -1.65 8.04
CA THR A 62 -12.44 -2.59 7.30
C THR A 62 -11.81 -2.94 5.95
N ARG A 63 -12.36 -3.95 5.28
CA ARG A 63 -11.99 -4.32 3.91
C ARG A 63 -11.96 -3.11 2.97
N SER A 64 -12.97 -2.24 3.04
CA SER A 64 -13.03 -1.06 2.18
C SER A 64 -11.95 -0.05 2.52
N ASP A 65 -11.64 0.15 3.80
CA ASP A 65 -10.66 1.15 4.21
C ASP A 65 -9.25 0.73 3.76
N ILE A 66 -8.90 -0.54 3.98
CA ILE A 66 -7.60 -1.10 3.61
C ILE A 66 -7.43 -1.14 2.10
N ALA A 67 -8.46 -1.58 1.36
CA ALA A 67 -8.41 -1.62 -0.10
C ALA A 67 -8.30 -0.21 -0.71
N ASP A 68 -9.03 0.78 -0.16
CA ASP A 68 -9.03 2.14 -0.69
C ASP A 68 -7.69 2.85 -0.52
N TYR A 69 -6.93 2.52 0.53
CA TYR A 69 -5.64 3.15 0.84
C TYR A 69 -4.66 3.14 -0.35
N HIS A 70 -4.59 2.01 -1.07
CA HIS A 70 -3.80 1.86 -2.31
C HIS A 70 -4.68 1.69 -3.56
N ARG A 71 -5.96 2.03 -3.48
CA ARG A 71 -6.94 1.94 -4.58
C ARG A 71 -7.05 0.52 -5.17
N LEU A 72 -6.91 -0.50 -4.34
CA LEU A 72 -7.14 -1.89 -4.72
C LEU A 72 -8.65 -2.16 -4.86
N LYS A 73 -9.02 -3.07 -5.75
CA LYS A 73 -10.36 -3.65 -5.74
C LYS A 73 -10.51 -4.54 -4.52
N GLY A 74 -11.75 -4.69 -4.06
CA GLY A 74 -12.02 -5.58 -2.92
C GLY A 74 -11.62 -7.04 -3.18
N GLU A 75 -11.77 -7.51 -4.42
CA GLU A 75 -11.36 -8.87 -4.85
C GLU A 75 -9.84 -9.09 -4.71
N GLU A 76 -9.06 -8.03 -4.99
CA GLU A 76 -7.61 -8.04 -4.88
C GLU A 76 -7.15 -8.10 -3.43
N PHE A 77 -7.89 -7.45 -2.53
CA PHE A 77 -7.70 -7.60 -1.08
C PHE A 77 -8.06 -9.02 -0.63
N ASP A 78 -9.23 -9.53 -1.01
CA ASP A 78 -9.72 -10.84 -0.58
C ASP A 78 -8.76 -11.97 -0.97
N ALA A 79 -8.11 -11.85 -2.14
CA ALA A 79 -7.15 -12.81 -2.64
C ALA A 79 -5.86 -12.94 -1.81
N VAL A 80 -5.50 -11.93 -1.01
CA VAL A 80 -4.18 -11.87 -0.35
C VAL A 80 -4.24 -11.56 1.15
N VAL A 81 -5.39 -11.14 1.68
CA VAL A 81 -5.51 -10.72 3.08
C VAL A 81 -5.08 -11.81 4.07
N ALA A 82 -5.37 -13.09 3.76
CA ALA A 82 -4.98 -14.21 4.61
C ALA A 82 -3.45 -14.31 4.80
N ASP A 83 -2.67 -13.97 3.77
CA ASP A 83 -1.20 -14.04 3.77
C ASP A 83 -0.53 -12.67 4.02
N SER A 84 -1.33 -11.62 4.24
CA SER A 84 -0.84 -10.26 4.46
C SER A 84 -0.20 -10.05 5.83
N GLY A 85 -0.46 -10.95 6.78
CA GLY A 85 -0.05 -10.80 8.17
C GLY A 85 -1.00 -9.95 9.02
N LEU A 86 -2.06 -9.39 8.41
CA LEU A 86 -3.13 -8.73 9.15
C LEU A 86 -4.00 -9.77 9.88
N VAL A 87 -4.48 -9.40 11.06
CA VAL A 87 -5.33 -10.27 11.89
C VAL A 87 -6.76 -9.75 11.91
N PRO A 88 -7.78 -10.63 11.82
CA PRO A 88 -9.17 -10.22 11.95
C PRO A 88 -9.45 -9.73 13.37
N VAL A 89 -10.21 -8.65 13.50
CA VAL A 89 -10.59 -8.06 14.79
C VAL A 89 -12.06 -7.67 14.80
N VAL A 90 -12.61 -7.59 16.01
CA VAL A 90 -13.93 -7.01 16.26
C VAL A 90 -13.74 -5.65 16.91
N VAL A 91 -14.32 -4.62 16.31
CA VAL A 91 -14.29 -3.25 16.83
C VAL A 91 -15.68 -2.92 17.36
N GLU A 92 -15.76 -2.46 18.61
CA GLU A 92 -17.03 -2.05 19.20
C GLU A 92 -17.73 -0.97 18.36
N GLY A 93 -19.01 -1.16 18.08
CA GLY A 93 -19.80 -0.25 17.26
C GLY A 93 -19.64 -0.42 15.75
N TRP A 94 -18.71 -1.26 15.28
CA TRP A 94 -18.58 -1.58 13.86
C TRP A 94 -19.36 -2.84 13.53
N THR A 95 -20.12 -2.79 12.44
CA THR A 95 -20.91 -3.94 11.95
C THR A 95 -20.18 -4.74 10.87
N LYS A 96 -19.17 -4.15 10.24
CA LYS A 96 -18.38 -4.78 9.18
C LYS A 96 -17.16 -5.49 9.77
N PRO A 97 -16.70 -6.60 9.17
CA PRO A 97 -15.41 -7.20 9.51
C PRO A 97 -14.27 -6.20 9.38
N ALA A 98 -13.31 -6.29 10.31
CA ALA A 98 -12.14 -5.44 10.35
C ALA A 98 -10.87 -6.28 10.52
N TRP A 99 -9.75 -5.68 10.12
CA TRP A 99 -8.41 -6.25 10.24
C TRP A 99 -7.49 -5.24 10.90
N ALA A 100 -6.52 -5.74 11.63
CA ALA A 100 -5.51 -4.96 12.30
C ALA A 100 -4.11 -5.43 11.93
N ASP A 101 -3.16 -4.51 11.95
CA ASP A 101 -1.75 -4.88 12.05
C ASP A 101 -1.47 -5.40 13.48
N PRO A 102 -0.83 -6.58 13.65
CA PRO A 102 -0.55 -7.12 14.98
C PRO A 102 0.27 -6.19 15.89
N GLU A 103 1.19 -5.38 15.35
CA GLU A 103 1.98 -4.43 16.14
C GLU A 103 1.10 -3.29 16.67
N ALA A 104 0.04 -2.91 15.94
CA ALA A 104 -0.92 -1.91 16.39
C ALA A 104 -1.72 -2.38 17.63
N LEU A 105 -1.93 -3.70 17.77
CA LEU A 105 -2.60 -4.31 18.92
C LEU A 105 -1.67 -4.55 20.12
N ALA A 106 -0.35 -4.57 19.90
CA ALA A 106 0.64 -4.91 20.92
C ALA A 106 0.82 -3.83 22.01
N LYS A 107 0.33 -2.61 21.76
CA LYS A 107 0.43 -1.50 22.72
C LYS A 107 -0.90 -1.29 23.41
N GLU A 108 -0.88 -1.11 24.72
CA GLU A 108 -2.04 -0.63 25.44
C GLU A 108 -2.52 0.69 24.81
N PRO A 109 -3.84 0.83 24.53
CA PRO A 109 -4.39 2.08 24.04
C PRO A 109 -3.96 3.22 24.96
N ARG A 110 -3.25 4.21 24.40
CA ARG A 110 -2.85 5.40 25.15
C ARG A 110 -4.07 6.25 25.46
N GLY A 111 -4.76 5.89 26.54
CA GLY A 111 -5.84 6.66 27.12
C GLY A 111 -7.13 6.70 26.29
N ARG A 112 -8.17 7.20 26.94
CA ARG A 112 -9.51 7.39 26.39
C ARG A 112 -9.45 8.52 25.36
N HIS A 113 -9.24 8.22 24.08
CA HIS A 113 -9.54 9.15 23.00
C HIS A 113 -11.05 9.39 22.99
N ARG A 114 -11.47 10.35 23.81
CA ARG A 114 -12.83 10.87 23.82
C ARG A 114 -12.90 11.89 22.69
N THR A 115 -13.26 11.43 21.50
CA THR A 115 -13.80 12.33 20.49
C THR A 115 -15.22 12.66 20.94
N THR A 116 -15.36 13.79 21.64
CA THR A 116 -16.66 14.43 21.89
C THR A 116 -17.24 14.96 20.60
#